data_AF-A0A0V0GMB1-F1
#
_entry.id   AF-A0A0V0GMB1-F1
#
_cell.length_a   1.000
_cell.length_b   1.000
_cell.length_c   1.000
_cell.angle_alpha   90.00
_cell.angle_beta   90.00
_cell.angle_gamma   90.00
#
_symmetry.space_group_name_H-M   'P 1'
#
loop_
_entity.id
_entity.type
_entity.pdbx_description
1 polymer ?
#
loop_
_entity_poly.entity_id
_entity_poly.type
_entity_poly.pdbx_seq_one_letter_code
_entity_poly.pdbx_strand_id
1 'polypeptide(L)'
;MLISLLTPITLAIREEDYYNRNHGENLDDLDLYDSSLYYTFPNEYYNHNEAPAPEPYPGQVEECLQNISDDCGIIIFNRILDSGKYSDVEECCAQLLALGIKCHNAIMESTLLSPEMKGVNTTEIWKNSDKLWEECTS
;
A
#
# COMPACT_ATOMS: atom_id res chain seq x y z
N MET A 1 22.35 27.54 -50.73
CA MET A 1 21.25 27.24 -49.78
C MET A 1 20.46 26.09 -50.36
N LEU A 2 20.61 24.89 -49.81
CA LEU A 2 19.84 23.70 -50.17
C LEU A 2 19.15 23.23 -48.89
N ILE A 3 17.82 23.16 -48.96
CA ILE A 3 16.92 22.85 -47.85
C ILE A 3 16.94 21.33 -47.67
N SER A 4 17.46 20.84 -46.54
CA SER A 4 17.37 19.43 -46.18
C SER A 4 15.97 19.12 -45.63
N LEU A 5 15.17 18.49 -46.49
CA LEU A 5 13.88 17.91 -46.12
C LEU A 5 14.09 16.63 -45.30
N LEU A 6 13.32 16.52 -44.22
CA LEU A 6 13.11 15.31 -43.44
C LEU A 6 12.55 14.18 -44.31
N THR A 7 13.15 13.00 -44.21
CA THR A 7 12.56 11.69 -43.84
C THR A 7 13.44 10.54 -44.34
N PRO A 8 13.51 9.44 -43.58
CA PRO A 8 13.04 8.16 -44.12
C PRO A 8 12.11 7.47 -43.11
N ILE A 9 10.87 7.15 -43.51
CA ILE A 9 10.46 5.82 -43.95
C ILE A 9 10.78 4.73 -42.91
N THR A 10 9.86 4.54 -41.97
CA THR A 10 9.16 3.26 -41.71
C THR A 10 9.88 1.99 -42.20
N LEU A 11 10.49 1.24 -41.27
CA LEU A 11 10.14 -0.16 -40.95
C LEU A 11 11.24 -0.84 -40.13
N ALA A 12 10.86 -1.23 -38.92
CA ALA A 12 11.21 -2.49 -38.26
C ALA A 12 12.70 -2.88 -38.21
N ILE A 13 13.39 -2.41 -37.16
CA ILE A 13 14.22 -3.31 -36.35
C ILE A 13 13.80 -3.12 -34.90
N ARG A 14 12.94 -4.06 -34.50
CA ARG A 14 12.47 -4.39 -33.16
C ARG A 14 13.39 -5.54 -32.72
N GLU A 15 13.68 -5.66 -31.42
CA GLU A 15 14.20 -6.88 -30.76
C GLU A 15 15.68 -7.28 -30.97
N GLU A 16 16.62 -6.51 -30.42
CA GLU A 16 17.93 -7.01 -29.93
C GLU A 16 18.19 -6.16 -28.66
N ASP A 17 18.05 -6.63 -27.41
CA ASP A 17 18.98 -7.52 -26.70
C ASP A 17 18.38 -7.99 -25.35
N TYR A 18 17.57 -9.05 -25.27
CA TYR A 18 17.30 -9.69 -23.95
C TYR A 18 16.76 -11.13 -23.98
N TYR A 19 17.01 -11.94 -25.00
CA TYR A 19 16.66 -13.37 -24.91
C TYR A 19 17.72 -14.23 -25.57
N ASN A 20 18.72 -14.63 -24.78
CA ASN A 20 19.51 -15.80 -25.11
C ASN A 20 18.91 -17.02 -24.39
N ARG A 21 18.21 -17.82 -25.19
CA ARG A 21 17.60 -19.11 -24.88
C ARG A 21 18.69 -20.18 -24.98
N ASN A 22 18.90 -20.96 -23.92
CA ASN A 22 19.07 -22.43 -23.94
C ASN A 22 19.55 -22.95 -22.58
N HIS A 23 18.62 -23.41 -21.73
CA HIS A 23 18.89 -24.60 -20.91
C HIS A 23 17.59 -25.32 -20.52
N GLY A 24 17.39 -26.50 -21.11
CA GLY A 24 16.70 -27.66 -20.53
C GLY A 24 15.25 -27.49 -20.09
N GLU A 25 14.33 -27.84 -20.99
CA GLU A 25 12.94 -28.16 -20.64
C GLU A 25 12.89 -29.41 -19.74
N ASN A 26 12.37 -29.26 -18.54
CA ASN A 26 11.67 -30.31 -17.81
C ASN A 26 10.37 -29.68 -17.30
N LEU A 27 9.28 -29.94 -18.03
CA LEU A 27 7.92 -29.67 -17.59
C LEU A 27 7.59 -30.73 -16.54
N ASP A 28 7.42 -30.33 -15.28
CA ASP A 28 6.61 -31.00 -14.24
C ASP A 28 6.87 -30.31 -12.88
N ASP A 29 6.51 -29.02 -12.74
CA ASP A 29 6.26 -28.40 -11.41
C ASP A 29 5.65 -27.01 -11.61
N LEU A 30 4.33 -26.99 -11.78
CA LEU A 30 3.53 -25.80 -12.02
C LEU A 30 2.63 -25.56 -10.79
N ASP A 31 3.25 -25.38 -9.63
CA ASP A 31 2.58 -25.07 -8.36
C ASP A 31 3.51 -24.26 -7.43
N LEU A 32 3.48 -22.93 -7.55
CA LEU A 32 3.27 -21.99 -6.44
C LEU A 32 3.58 -20.57 -6.92
N TYR A 33 2.50 -19.82 -7.13
CA TYR A 33 2.50 -18.40 -7.42
C TYR A 33 3.31 -17.64 -6.36
N ASP A 34 4.31 -16.92 -6.86
CA ASP A 34 5.39 -16.21 -6.20
C ASP A 34 4.90 -15.22 -5.11
N SER A 35 5.23 -15.55 -3.86
CA SER A 35 4.97 -14.76 -2.65
C SER A 35 6.23 -13.98 -2.20
N SER A 36 7.18 -13.69 -3.10
CA SER A 36 8.50 -13.12 -2.73
C SER A 36 8.57 -11.60 -2.54
N LEU A 37 7.45 -10.87 -2.52
CA LEU A 37 7.45 -9.42 -2.26
C LEU A 37 7.19 -9.02 -0.79
N TYR A 38 7.02 -9.97 0.13
CA TYR A 38 7.03 -9.67 1.56
C TYR A 38 8.46 -9.81 2.13
N TYR A 39 9.15 -8.67 2.16
CA TYR A 39 10.21 -8.30 3.12
C TYR A 39 11.23 -9.36 3.54
N THR A 40 12.42 -9.33 2.92
CA THR A 40 13.66 -9.77 3.59
C THR A 40 14.47 -8.54 3.98
N PHE A 41 14.35 -8.10 5.24
CA PHE A 41 15.38 -7.24 5.86
C PHE A 41 16.47 -8.13 6.48
N PRO A 42 17.76 -7.89 6.22
CA PRO A 42 18.86 -8.67 6.80
C PRO A 42 18.90 -8.57 8.32
N ASN A 43 18.86 -9.73 8.97
CA ASN A 43 18.80 -9.91 10.42
C ASN A 43 20.18 -9.76 11.10
N GLU A 44 20.77 -8.56 11.08
CA GLU A 44 22.13 -8.37 11.65
C GLU A 44 22.35 -7.13 12.54
N TYR A 45 21.28 -6.50 13.07
CA TYR A 45 21.49 -5.40 14.03
C TYR A 45 20.37 -5.24 15.08
N TYR A 46 20.20 -6.23 15.96
CA TYR A 46 19.52 -5.98 17.24
C TYR A 46 20.40 -6.43 18.40
N ASN A 47 21.09 -5.46 18.99
CA ASN A 47 21.83 -5.60 20.24
C ASN A 47 20.82 -5.39 21.39
N HIS A 48 20.48 -6.47 22.09
CA HIS A 48 19.44 -6.52 23.13
C HIS A 48 19.83 -5.80 24.43
N ASN A 49 19.83 -4.47 24.49
CA ASN A 49 19.99 -3.75 25.76
C ASN A 49 19.04 -2.55 25.98
N GLU A 50 18.03 -2.37 25.13
CA GLU A 50 16.90 -1.49 25.44
C GLU A 50 15.62 -2.27 25.19
N ALA A 51 14.71 -2.29 26.17
CA ALA A 51 13.39 -2.87 25.97
C ALA A 51 12.75 -2.13 24.79
N PRO A 52 12.34 -2.83 23.72
CA PRO A 52 11.60 -2.19 22.65
C PRO A 52 10.41 -1.47 23.27
N ALA A 53 10.16 -0.23 22.83
CA ALA A 53 8.86 0.38 23.06
C ALA A 53 7.80 -0.65 22.62
N PRO A 54 6.71 -0.84 23.39
CA PRO A 54 5.68 -1.79 22.98
C PRO A 54 5.20 -1.36 21.59
N GLU A 55 5.59 -2.14 20.58
CA GLU A 55 5.05 -2.05 19.23
C GLU A 55 3.52 -2.09 19.38
N PRO A 56 2.78 -1.12 18.83
CA PRO A 56 1.34 -1.26 18.68
C PRO A 56 1.11 -2.57 17.94
N TYR A 57 0.50 -3.53 18.64
CA TYR A 57 0.61 -4.94 18.33
C TYR A 57 0.27 -5.23 16.85
N PRO A 58 1.24 -5.67 16.04
CA PRO A 58 1.02 -6.00 14.62
C PRO A 58 -0.15 -6.96 14.41
N GLY A 59 -0.32 -7.92 15.35
CA GLY A 59 -1.42 -8.89 15.29
C GLY A 59 -2.83 -8.30 15.48
N GLN A 60 -2.98 -7.18 16.22
CA GLN A 60 -4.31 -6.55 16.38
C GLN A 60 -4.75 -5.84 15.11
N VAL A 61 -3.80 -5.29 14.34
CA VAL A 61 -4.08 -4.62 13.06
C VAL A 61 -4.35 -5.64 11.96
N GLU A 62 -3.59 -6.74 11.93
CA GLU A 62 -3.76 -7.80 10.93
C GLU A 62 -5.18 -8.42 10.96
N GLU A 63 -5.71 -8.73 12.14
CA GLU A 63 -7.08 -9.22 12.28
C GLU A 63 -8.12 -8.20 11.80
N CYS A 64 -7.87 -6.91 12.04
CA CYS A 64 -8.77 -5.85 11.59
C CYS A 64 -8.82 -5.77 10.06
N LEU A 65 -7.67 -5.88 9.38
CA LEU A 65 -7.59 -5.72 7.93
C LEU A 65 -8.32 -6.82 7.14
N GLN A 66 -8.70 -7.94 7.76
CA GLN A 66 -9.43 -9.03 7.10
C GLN A 66 -10.84 -8.64 6.61
N ASN A 67 -11.43 -7.59 7.17
CA ASN A 67 -12.84 -7.21 6.92
C ASN A 67 -12.99 -5.93 6.08
N ILE A 68 -11.92 -5.50 5.41
CA ILE A 68 -11.94 -4.35 4.50
C ILE A 68 -11.26 -4.73 3.19
N SER A 69 -11.84 -4.34 2.06
CA SER A 69 -11.19 -4.51 0.76
C SER A 69 -10.08 -3.47 0.57
N ASP A 70 -9.07 -3.81 -0.23
CA ASP A 70 -7.96 -2.90 -0.57
C ASP A 70 -8.48 -1.57 -1.13
N ASP A 71 -9.47 -1.62 -2.03
CA ASP A 71 -10.09 -0.44 -2.63
C ASP A 71 -10.69 0.49 -1.57
N CYS A 72 -11.46 -0.07 -0.62
CA CYS A 72 -12.05 0.73 0.44
C CYS A 72 -11.02 1.22 1.45
N GLY A 73 -10.01 0.41 1.75
CA GLY A 73 -8.86 0.84 2.54
C GLY A 73 -8.20 2.08 1.95
N ILE A 74 -7.86 2.05 0.66
CA ILE A 74 -7.22 3.17 -0.05
C ILE A 74 -8.11 4.42 -0.03
N ILE A 75 -9.40 4.28 -0.33
CA ILE A 75 -10.35 5.42 -0.35
C ILE A 75 -10.45 6.05 1.04
N ILE A 76 -10.62 5.24 2.09
CA ILE A 76 -10.73 5.70 3.48
C ILE A 76 -9.43 6.37 3.93
N PHE A 77 -8.28 5.75 3.68
CA PHE A 77 -6.98 6.32 4.03
C PHE A 77 -6.75 7.67 3.36
N ASN A 78 -7.01 7.78 2.05
CA ASN A 78 -6.82 9.03 1.35
C ASN A 78 -7.85 10.10 1.76
N ARG A 79 -9.09 9.71 2.09
CA ARG A 79 -10.09 10.62 2.65
C ARG A 79 -9.57 11.29 3.91
N ILE A 80 -8.89 10.52 4.78
CA ILE A 80 -8.36 11.00 6.05
C ILE A 80 -7.07 11.81 5.88
N LEU A 81 -6.11 11.29 5.13
CA LEU A 81 -4.75 11.84 5.04
C LEU A 81 -4.61 12.99 4.04
N ASP A 82 -5.43 13.03 3.00
CA ASP A 82 -5.38 14.06 1.96
C ASP A 82 -6.54 15.06 2.07
N SER A 83 -6.98 15.33 3.32
CA SER A 83 -8.03 16.29 3.67
C SER A 83 -9.29 16.21 2.80
N GLY A 84 -9.70 14.99 2.45
CA GLY A 84 -10.95 14.75 1.74
C GLY A 84 -10.90 14.81 0.21
N LYS A 85 -9.72 14.68 -0.42
CA LYS A 85 -9.62 14.62 -1.90
C LYS A 85 -10.44 13.51 -2.56
N TYR A 86 -10.75 12.43 -1.83
CA TYR A 86 -11.65 11.38 -2.31
C TYR A 86 -13.05 11.62 -1.72
N SER A 87 -14.03 11.75 -2.61
CA SER A 87 -15.44 12.02 -2.28
C SER A 87 -16.29 10.76 -2.14
N ASP A 88 -15.85 9.65 -2.75
CA ASP A 88 -16.71 8.48 -2.96
C ASP A 88 -16.59 7.49 -1.79
N VAL A 89 -16.54 8.02 -0.56
CA VAL A 89 -16.34 7.21 0.65
C VAL A 89 -17.62 6.51 1.13
N GLU A 90 -18.78 6.98 0.67
CA GLU A 90 -20.09 6.43 1.04
C GLU A 90 -20.19 4.93 0.71
N GLU A 91 -19.63 4.50 -0.42
CA GLU A 91 -19.62 3.10 -0.85
C GLU A 91 -18.81 2.19 0.11
N CYS A 92 -17.88 2.78 0.87
CA CYS A 92 -17.00 2.09 1.79
C CYS A 92 -17.43 2.18 3.26
N CYS A 93 -18.44 2.99 3.57
CA CYS A 93 -18.92 3.15 4.95
C CYS A 93 -19.39 1.82 5.56
N ALA A 94 -20.04 0.96 4.80
CA ALA A 94 -20.50 -0.34 5.31
C ALA A 94 -19.32 -1.22 5.79
N GLN A 95 -18.20 -1.20 5.08
CA GLN A 95 -16.99 -1.94 5.47
C GLN A 95 -16.29 -1.28 6.65
N LEU A 96 -16.17 0.06 6.65
CA LEU A 96 -15.60 0.80 7.78
C LEU A 96 -16.35 0.53 9.09
N LEU A 97 -17.68 0.53 9.04
CA LEU A 97 -18.50 0.21 10.21
C LEU A 97 -18.38 -1.26 10.63
N ALA A 98 -18.24 -2.18 9.67
CA ALA A 98 -18.04 -3.60 9.95
C ALA A 98 -16.69 -3.89 10.66
N LEU A 99 -15.63 -3.12 10.35
CA LEU A 99 -14.39 -3.14 11.13
C LEU A 99 -14.65 -2.78 12.60
N GLY A 100 -15.50 -1.79 12.83
CA GLY A 100 -15.77 -1.21 14.14
C GLY A 100 -14.71 -0.21 14.58
N ILE A 101 -15.11 0.70 15.48
CA ILE A 101 -14.28 1.86 15.89
C ILE A 101 -12.93 1.45 16.50
N LYS A 102 -12.88 0.28 17.16
CA LYS A 102 -11.64 -0.23 17.73
C LYS A 102 -10.60 -0.55 16.66
N CYS A 103 -11.02 -1.23 15.60
CA CYS A 103 -10.14 -1.58 14.49
C CYS A 103 -9.72 -0.36 13.69
N HIS A 104 -10.67 0.53 13.42
CA HIS A 104 -10.39 1.83 12.79
C HIS A 104 -9.28 2.58 13.54
N ASN A 105 -9.42 2.74 14.86
CA ASN A 105 -8.44 3.46 15.67
C ASN A 105 -7.08 2.74 15.72
N ALA A 106 -7.06 1.41 15.84
CA ALA A 106 -5.82 0.63 15.87
C ALA A 106 -5.04 0.76 14.55
N ILE A 107 -5.74 0.69 13.41
CA ILE A 107 -5.15 0.89 12.07
C ILE A 107 -4.55 2.31 11.96
N MET A 108 -5.30 3.33 12.38
CA MET A 108 -4.84 4.72 12.34
C MET A 108 -3.65 4.99 13.26
N GLU A 109 -3.68 4.45 14.49
CA GLU A 109 -2.57 4.55 15.44
C GLU A 109 -1.30 3.90 14.89
N SER A 110 -1.41 2.67 14.38
CA SER A 110 -0.30 1.96 13.75
C SER A 110 0.25 2.72 12.54
N THR A 111 -0.62 3.30 11.71
CA THR A 111 -0.19 4.08 10.55
C THR A 111 0.57 5.33 10.98
N LEU A 112 0.08 6.07 11.97
CA LEU A 112 0.72 7.29 12.45
C LEU A 112 2.07 7.07 13.14
N LEU A 113 2.33 5.85 13.60
CA LEU A 113 3.62 5.46 14.18
C LEU A 113 4.64 5.02 13.13
N SER A 114 4.22 4.84 11.87
CA SER A 114 5.13 4.48 10.79
C SER A 114 6.12 5.62 10.46
N PRO A 115 7.35 5.29 10.03
CA PRO A 115 8.35 6.28 9.61
C PRO A 115 7.87 7.25 8.53
N GLU A 116 6.99 6.80 7.63
CA GLU A 116 6.41 7.56 6.52
C GLU A 116 5.54 8.72 7.01
N MET A 117 4.96 8.59 8.20
CA MET A 117 4.11 9.62 8.82
C MET A 117 4.90 10.62 9.66
N LYS A 118 6.24 10.59 9.64
CA LYS A 118 7.06 11.53 10.41
C LYS A 118 6.84 12.98 9.96
N GLY A 119 6.45 13.82 10.92
CA GLY A 119 6.27 15.27 10.69
C GLY A 119 4.90 15.67 10.15
N VAL A 120 3.97 14.72 9.97
CA VAL A 120 2.58 15.03 9.65
C VAL A 120 1.86 15.70 10.82
N ASN A 121 0.77 16.42 10.52
CA ASN A 121 -0.10 16.98 11.54
C ASN A 121 -1.07 15.90 12.07
N THR A 122 -0.65 15.16 13.10
CA THR A 122 -1.43 14.05 13.66
C THR A 122 -2.79 14.50 14.20
N THR A 123 -2.88 15.69 14.78
CA THR A 123 -4.15 16.27 15.27
C THR A 123 -5.16 16.47 14.14
N GLU A 124 -4.71 16.95 12.98
CA GLU A 124 -5.58 17.14 11.81
C GLU A 124 -6.01 15.80 11.21
N ILE A 125 -5.11 14.83 11.15
CA ILE A 125 -5.44 13.47 10.70
C ILE A 125 -6.50 12.83 11.60
N TRP A 126 -6.35 12.88 12.93
CA TRP A 126 -7.36 12.35 13.84
C TRP A 126 -8.70 13.08 13.70
N LYS A 127 -8.68 14.41 13.56
CA LYS A 127 -9.91 15.17 13.30
C LYS A 127 -10.62 14.71 12.02
N ASN A 128 -9.88 14.45 10.95
CA ASN A 128 -10.45 13.94 9.69
C ASN A 128 -10.96 12.50 9.83
N SER A 129 -10.24 11.68 10.59
CA SER A 129 -10.61 10.30 10.94
C SER A 129 -11.95 10.25 11.69
N ASP A 130 -12.11 11.07 12.73
CA ASP A 130 -13.33 11.18 13.52
C ASP A 130 -14.50 11.69 12.66
N LYS A 131 -14.25 12.71 11.83
CA LYS A 131 -15.25 13.25 10.91
C LYS A 131 -15.77 12.19 9.95
N LEU A 132 -14.88 11.38 9.36
CA LEU A 132 -15.29 10.31 8.48
C LEU A 132 -16.11 9.25 9.21
N TRP A 133 -15.71 8.89 10.43
CA TRP A 133 -16.46 7.95 11.25
C TRP A 133 -17.89 8.47 11.50
N GLU A 134 -18.02 9.73 11.93
CA GLU A 134 -19.32 10.38 12.11
C GLU A 134 -20.15 10.41 10.82
N GLU A 135 -19.54 10.74 9.68
CA GLU A 135 -20.18 10.72 8.35
C GLU A 135 -20.77 9.34 8.03
N CYS A 136 -20.04 8.26 8.27
CA CYS A 136 -20.50 6.91 7.99
C CYS A 136 -21.56 6.38 8.98
N THR A 137 -21.60 6.90 10.22
CA THR A 137 -22.59 6.49 11.23
C THR A 137 -23.92 7.25 11.19
N SER A 138 -24.00 8.34 10.41
CA SER A 138 -25.15 9.26 10.37
C SER A 138 -26.33 8.75 9.54
#